data_AF-A0A3D4TWZ4-F1
#
_entry.id   AF-A0A3D4TWZ4-F1
#
_cell.length_a   1.000
_cell.length_b   1.000
_cell.length_c   1.000
_cell.angle_alpha   90.00
_cell.angle_beta   90.00
_cell.angle_gamma   90.00
#
_symmetry.space_group_name_H-M   'P 1'
#
loop_
_entity.id
_entity.type
_entity.pdbx_description
1 polymer ?
#
loop_
_entity_poly.entity_id
_entity_poly.type
_entity_poly.pdbx_seq_one_letter_code
_entity_poly.pdbx_strand_id
1 'polypeptide(L)' 'MTRYKSSILIILVFLALSTCIEPFSPVIDSQSSSKIVVDGQITDREGYQFVSISTTST' A
#
# COMPACT_ATOMS: atom_id res chain seq x y z
N MET A 1 -36.64 32.85 1.51
CA MET A 1 -35.53 32.70 0.55
C MET A 1 -34.12 32.80 1.18
N THR A 2 -33.94 32.54 2.47
CA THR A 2 -32.62 32.60 3.14
C THR A 2 -32.09 31.23 3.56
N ARG A 3 -32.97 30.24 3.82
CA ARG A 3 -32.55 28.89 4.24
C ARG A 3 -31.87 28.07 3.15
N TYR A 4 -32.31 28.18 1.89
CA TYR A 4 -31.72 27.43 0.77
C TYR A 4 -30.27 27.85 0.47
N LYS A 5 -29.97 29.15 0.62
CA LYS A 5 -28.61 29.69 0.42
C LYS A 5 -27.62 29.14 1.45
N SER A 6 -28.08 28.96 2.70
CA SER A 6 -27.27 28.38 3.77
C SER A 6 -26.97 26.91 3.55
N SER A 7 -27.94 26.14 3.02
CA SER A 7 -27.75 24.71 2.72
C SER A 7 -26.76 24.47 1.57
N ILE A 8 -26.79 25.31 0.53
CA ILE A 8 -25.86 25.22 -0.60
C ILE A 8 -24.42 25.46 -0.15
N LEU A 9 -24.22 26.41 0.78
CA LEU A 9 -22.90 26.74 1.30
C LEU A 9 -22.29 25.58 2.10
N ILE A 10 -23.12 24.88 2.87
CA ILE A 10 -22.69 23.68 3.61
C ILE A 10 -22.27 22.56 2.66
N ILE A 11 -23.02 22.33 1.58
CA ILE A 11 -22.70 21.30 0.58
C ILE A 11 -21.37 21.61 -0.13
N LEU A 12 -21.13 22.88 -0.49
CA LEU A 12 -19.87 23.33 -1.08
C LEU A 12 -18.66 23.09 -0.15
N VAL A 13 -18.84 23.30 1.16
CA VAL A 13 -17.79 23.02 2.15
C VAL A 13 -17.50 21.51 2.18
N PHE A 14 -18.50 20.64 2.28
CA PHE A 14 -18.27 19.19 2.30
C PHE A 14 -17.62 18.64 1.02
N LEU A 15 -17.92 19.23 -0.14
CA LEU A 15 -17.26 18.90 -1.41
C LEU A 15 -15.78 19.33 -1.45
N ALA A 16 -15.42 20.42 -0.78
CA ALA A 16 -14.01 20.85 -0.69
C ALA A 16 -13.19 19.92 0.21
N LEU A 17 -13.81 19.36 1.26
CA LEU A 17 -13.18 18.41 2.16
C LEU A 17 -13.05 16.98 1.60
N SER A 18 -13.64 16.67 0.44
CA SER A 18 -13.48 15.35 -0.20
C SER A 18 -12.21 15.25 -1.07
N THR A 19 -11.32 16.26 -1.02
CA THR A 19 -10.13 16.28 -1.86
C THR A 19 -9.01 15.39 -1.26
N CYS A 20 -8.88 14.23 -1.89
CA CYS A 20 -7.63 13.52 -2.17
C CYS A 20 -6.80 13.04 -0.96
N ILE A 21 -7.09 11.81 -0.55
CA ILE A 21 -6.03 10.92 -0.08
C ILE A 21 -5.15 10.64 -1.30
N GLU A 22 -3.90 11.10 -1.27
CA GLU A 22 -2.94 10.78 -2.32
C GLU A 22 -2.70 9.27 -2.31
N PRO A 23 -2.95 8.56 -3.42
CA PRO A 23 -2.67 7.14 -3.46
C PRO A 23 -1.16 6.96 -3.29
N PHE A 24 -0.78 6.26 -2.22
CA PHE A 24 0.60 5.87 -2.02
C PHE A 24 1.03 4.98 -3.20
N SER A 25 1.85 5.53 -4.09
CA SER A 25 2.48 4.77 -5.16
C SER A 25 3.86 4.31 -4.66
N PRO A 26 4.03 3.02 -4.30
CA PRO A 26 5.34 2.54 -3.92
C PRO A 26 6.30 2.75 -5.10
N VAL A 27 7.41 3.43 -4.84
CA VAL A 27 8.51 3.54 -5.81
C VAL A 27 9.12 2.14 -5.93
N ILE A 28 8.68 1.38 -6.94
CA ILE A 28 9.32 0.13 -7.31
C ILE A 28 10.53 0.51 -8.16
N ASP A 29 11.71 0.57 -7.53
CA ASP A 29 12.97 0.78 -8.24
C ASP A 29 13.12 -0.29 -9.33
N SER A 30 12.98 0.11 -10.59
CA SER A 30 13.06 -0.76 -11.77
C SER A 30 14.42 -1.43 -11.94
N GLN A 31 15.44 -0.94 -11.23
CA GLN A 31 16.78 -1.55 -11.18
C GLN A 31 16.90 -2.69 -10.15
N SER A 32 15.86 -2.95 -9.36
CA SER A 32 15.80 -4.01 -8.33
C SER A 32 14.73 -5.08 -8.64
N SER A 33 14.48 -5.31 -9.93
CA SER A 33 13.44 -6.20 -10.47
C SER A 33 13.64 -7.69 -10.11
N SER A 34 14.84 -8.13 -9.72
CA SER A 34 15.07 -9.49 -9.19
C SER A 34 15.08 -9.49 -7.66
N LYS A 35 13.98 -9.97 -7.06
CA LYS A 35 13.92 -10.21 -5.61
C LYS A 35 13.96 -11.70 -5.36
N ILE A 36 14.84 -12.11 -4.44
CA ILE A 36 14.90 -13.48 -3.92
C ILE A 36 14.11 -13.48 -2.62
N VAL A 37 13.03 -14.26 -2.60
CA VAL A 37 12.20 -14.48 -1.41
C VAL A 37 12.63 -15.81 -0.79
N VAL A 38 13.13 -15.74 0.44
CA VAL A 38 13.47 -16.92 1.25
C VAL A 38 12.39 -17.09 2.30
N ASP A 39 11.70 -18.22 2.26
CA ASP A 39 10.64 -18.59 3.19
C ASP A 39 11.01 -19.90 3.90
N GLY A 40 11.01 -19.88 5.22
CA GLY A 40 11.35 -21.04 6.04
C GLY A 40 11.74 -20.66 7.45
N GLN A 41 11.80 -21.65 8.32
CA GLN A 41 12.17 -21.48 9.73
C GLN A 41 13.49 -22.18 10.02
N ILE A 42 14.47 -21.40 10.48
CA ILE A 42 15.75 -21.94 10.96
C ILE A 42 15.64 -22.13 12.47
N THR A 43 16.02 -23.32 12.94
CA THR A 43 16.06 -23.66 14.37
C THR A 43 17.48 -24.01 14.79
N ASP A 44 17.74 -23.97 16.09
CA ASP A 44 19.01 -24.36 16.74
C ASP A 44 19.18 -25.88 16.88
N ARG A 45 18.20 -26.66 16.42
CA ARG A 45 18.23 -28.12 16.48
C ARG A 45 19.06 -28.69 15.34
N GLU A 46 19.91 -29.65 15.67
CA GLU A 46 20.71 -30.38 14.69
C GLU A 46 19.84 -31.21 13.73
N GLY A 47 20.23 -31.25 12.45
CA GLY A 47 19.52 -32.02 11.40
C GLY A 47 19.33 -31.25 10.10
N TYR A 48 18.71 -31.89 9.11
CA TYR A 48 18.37 -31.25 7.83
C TYR A 48 17.23 -30.26 8.02
N GLN A 49 17.43 -29.03 7.55
CA GLN A 49 16.43 -27.96 7.55
C GLN A 49 16.19 -27.52 6.12
N PHE A 50 14.92 -27.33 5.77
CA PHE A 50 14.51 -26.98 4.42
C PHE A 50 13.97 -25.56 4.40
N VAL A 51 14.47 -24.77 3.46
CA VAL A 51 13.97 -23.42 3.15
C VAL A 51 13.52 -23.39 1.71
N SER A 52 12.41 -22.70 1.46
CA SER A 52 11.89 -22.44 0.13
C SER A 52 12.51 -21.15 -0.42
N ILE A 53 13.05 -21.21 -1.63
CA ILE A 53 13.61 -20.06 -2.31
C ILE A 53 12.79 -19.84 -3.57
N SER A 54 12.23 -18.64 -3.72
CA SER A 54 11.53 -18.24 -4.94
C SER A 54 12.09 -16.93 -5.46
N THR A 55 12.12 -16.81 -6.78
CA THR A 55 12.55 -15.59 -7.47
C THR A 55 11.33 -14.93 -8.08
N THR A 56 11.10 -13.67 -7.74
CA THR A 56 10.08 -12.88 -8.41
C THR A 56 10.76 -11.89 -9.34
N SER A 57 10.43 -11.98 -10.62
CA SER A 57 10.78 -11.00 -11.66
C SER A 57 9.50 -10.29 -12.10
N THR A 58 9.49 -8.96 -12.06
CA THR A 58 8.43 -8.13 -12.66
C THR A 58 8.65 -7.96 -14.15
#